data_AF-A0A1L9BDX8-F1
#
_entry.id   AF-A0A1L9BDX8-F1
#
_cell.length_a   1.000
_cell.length_b   1.000
_cell.length_c   1.000
_cell.angle_alpha   90.00
_cell.angle_beta   90.00
_cell.angle_gamma   90.00
#
_symmetry.space_group_name_H-M   'P 1'
#
loop_
_entity.id
_entity.type
_entity.pdbx_description
1 polymer ?
#
loop_
_entity_poly.entity_id
_entity_poly.type
_entity_poly.pdbx_seq_one_letter_code
_entity_poly.pdbx_strand_id
1 'polypeptide(L)'
;MSALLCAVSVALVAAAPPQLSRESRMLFETAPTRMEARVGEWVTYQMDGSPQQGFMRLAVVGEEKDAKGRDAVWVEMEFGKHSELKAPLAQYLMLVTRDVGLRSEGVTRLFVSQGYEKLQEVEQDALPHFLGTPKPDAPQGALPPPTERLSAGPDTSVTRGKPARVMTLAGTVTAEPMEVRYRQLVVKRYWVSREVPILHLAKIEFPPIQYAMEVRDHGVDARPRMVRPSPNDKKMTLGTEEQLPSRFKFQSPAETDSESKDNLP
;
A
#
# COMPACT_ATOMS: atom_id res chain seq x y z
N MET A 1 -10.23 5.75 -27.08
CA MET A 1 -8.80 5.97 -26.79
C MET A 1 -8.52 6.10 -25.28
N SER A 2 -8.99 5.14 -24.46
CA SER A 2 -8.82 5.18 -22.98
C SER A 2 -8.40 3.84 -22.36
N ALA A 3 -8.15 2.81 -23.17
CA ALA A 3 -7.73 1.49 -22.69
C ALA A 3 -6.21 1.39 -22.44
N LEU A 4 -5.41 2.34 -22.96
CA LEU A 4 -3.94 2.30 -22.87
C LEU A 4 -3.39 2.71 -21.48
N LEU A 5 -4.21 3.30 -20.62
CA LEU A 5 -3.81 3.74 -19.26
C LEU A 5 -4.15 2.72 -18.16
N CYS A 6 -4.97 1.70 -18.46
CA CYS A 6 -5.26 0.60 -17.52
C CYS A 6 -4.05 -0.32 -17.30
N ALA A 7 -3.19 -0.47 -18.30
CA ALA A 7 -1.91 -1.16 -18.20
C ALA A 7 -0.82 -0.29 -17.57
N VAL A 8 -1.17 0.78 -16.83
CA VAL A 8 -0.21 1.57 -16.05
C VAL A 8 -0.57 1.56 -14.57
N SER A 9 -1.83 1.40 -14.16
CA SER A 9 -2.19 1.50 -12.73
C SER A 9 -2.11 0.17 -11.98
N VAL A 10 -2.60 -0.92 -12.60
CA VAL A 10 -2.32 -2.29 -12.10
C VAL A 10 -0.91 -2.71 -12.50
N ALA A 11 -0.39 -2.19 -13.61
CA ALA A 11 0.99 -2.42 -14.05
C ALA A 11 2.05 -1.64 -13.26
N LEU A 12 1.72 -0.52 -12.60
CA LEU A 12 2.62 0.08 -11.60
C LEU A 12 2.73 -0.80 -10.34
N VAL A 13 1.77 -1.72 -10.13
CA VAL A 13 1.81 -2.72 -9.05
C VAL A 13 2.27 -4.11 -9.58
N ALA A 14 2.09 -4.42 -10.87
CA ALA A 14 2.26 -5.77 -11.45
C ALA A 14 3.15 -5.88 -12.71
N ALA A 15 3.49 -4.79 -13.40
CA ALA A 15 4.50 -4.72 -14.47
C ALA A 15 5.82 -4.09 -14.00
N ALA A 16 5.86 -3.74 -12.73
CA ALA A 16 7.07 -3.74 -11.96
C ALA A 16 7.66 -5.17 -12.06
N PRO A 17 8.94 -5.40 -12.44
CA PRO A 17 9.57 -6.73 -12.39
C PRO A 17 9.19 -7.44 -11.10
N PRO A 18 9.16 -8.78 -11.00
CA PRO A 18 8.77 -9.50 -9.78
C PRO A 18 9.57 -9.10 -8.51
N GLN A 19 10.62 -8.30 -8.67
CA GLN A 19 11.39 -7.63 -7.62
C GLN A 19 10.74 -6.32 -7.09
N LEU A 20 9.87 -5.67 -7.85
CA LEU A 20 9.11 -4.47 -7.53
C LEU A 20 7.64 -4.75 -7.09
N SER A 21 7.09 -5.96 -7.29
CA SER A 21 5.88 -6.40 -6.55
C SER A 21 6.15 -6.56 -5.04
N ARG A 22 7.43 -6.50 -4.67
CA ARG A 22 7.91 -6.27 -3.30
C ARG A 22 7.66 -4.83 -2.83
N GLU A 23 7.53 -3.83 -3.71
CA GLU A 23 7.36 -2.41 -3.35
C GLU A 23 5.93 -2.03 -2.96
N SER A 24 4.91 -2.66 -3.55
CA SER A 24 3.53 -2.52 -3.05
C SER A 24 3.36 -3.08 -1.63
N ARG A 25 4.22 -4.04 -1.24
CA ARG A 25 4.35 -4.50 0.16
C ARG A 25 5.07 -3.50 1.06
N MET A 26 5.82 -2.54 0.53
CA MET A 26 6.66 -1.61 1.30
C MET A 26 5.90 -0.44 1.96
N LEU A 27 4.67 -0.14 1.53
CA LEU A 27 3.86 0.93 2.15
C LEU A 27 3.44 0.58 3.58
N PHE A 28 3.21 -0.71 3.86
CA PHE A 28 2.79 -1.19 5.17
C PHE A 28 3.93 -1.78 6.00
N GLU A 29 5.13 -1.95 5.44
CA GLU A 29 6.32 -2.34 6.23
C GLU A 29 6.64 -1.31 7.32
N THR A 30 6.34 -0.03 7.06
CA THR A 30 6.49 1.06 8.03
C THR A 30 5.26 1.24 8.91
N ALA A 31 4.15 0.54 8.61
CA ALA A 31 2.97 0.65 9.43
C ALA A 31 3.26 0.15 10.85
N PRO A 32 2.66 0.76 11.87
CA PRO A 32 2.75 0.29 13.24
C PRO A 32 2.40 -1.20 13.32
N THR A 33 3.14 -1.92 14.17
CA THR A 33 2.85 -3.33 14.49
C THR A 33 1.47 -3.52 15.11
N ARG A 34 0.90 -2.46 15.68
CA ARG A 34 -0.44 -2.42 16.25
C ARG A 34 -1.19 -1.22 15.71
N MET A 35 -2.48 -1.40 15.41
CA MET A 35 -3.37 -0.30 15.05
C MET A 35 -3.79 0.48 16.29
N GLU A 36 -3.02 1.50 16.62
CA GLU A 36 -3.30 2.46 17.71
C GLU A 36 -4.35 3.50 17.30
N ALA A 37 -4.57 3.68 15.99
CA ALA A 37 -5.45 4.69 15.47
C ALA A 37 -6.91 4.51 15.95
N ARG A 38 -7.56 5.62 16.26
CA ARG A 38 -8.94 5.68 16.76
C ARG A 38 -9.91 5.89 15.62
N VAL A 39 -11.16 5.46 15.82
CA VAL A 39 -12.24 5.78 14.88
C VAL A 39 -12.35 7.30 14.74
N GLY A 40 -12.43 7.75 13.49
CA GLY A 40 -12.41 9.16 13.12
C GLY A 40 -11.04 9.64 12.67
N GLU A 41 -9.94 8.97 12.99
CA GLU A 41 -8.62 9.40 12.52
C GLU A 41 -8.44 9.11 11.02
N TRP A 42 -7.83 10.05 10.31
CA TRP A 42 -7.53 9.94 8.89
C TRP A 42 -6.24 10.67 8.51
N VAL A 43 -5.66 10.26 7.39
CA VAL A 43 -4.48 10.86 6.78
C VAL A 43 -4.55 10.80 5.27
N THR A 44 -4.10 11.85 4.60
CA THR A 44 -3.91 11.94 3.16
C THR A 44 -2.44 12.15 2.84
N TYR A 45 -1.94 11.36 1.90
CA TYR A 45 -0.61 11.44 1.34
C TYR A 45 -0.67 11.96 -0.09
N GLN A 46 0.31 12.78 -0.43
CA GLN A 46 0.61 13.16 -1.81
C GLN A 46 1.73 12.25 -2.33
N MET A 47 1.60 11.80 -3.58
CA MET A 47 2.56 10.95 -4.27
C MET A 47 3.09 11.69 -5.49
N ASP A 48 4.41 11.83 -5.54
CA ASP A 48 5.16 12.52 -6.59
C ASP A 48 6.17 11.54 -7.22
N GLY A 49 6.55 11.75 -8.48
CA GLY A 49 7.46 10.85 -9.22
C GLY A 49 6.83 10.12 -10.42
N SER A 50 5.58 10.45 -10.76
CA SER A 50 4.96 10.08 -12.03
C SER A 50 4.65 11.35 -12.85
N PRO A 51 4.31 11.24 -14.16
CA PRO A 51 3.90 12.39 -14.97
C PRO A 51 2.72 13.16 -14.38
N GLN A 52 1.93 12.53 -13.50
CA GLN A 52 0.83 13.14 -12.79
C GLN A 52 0.94 12.85 -11.30
N GLN A 53 0.62 13.85 -10.49
CA GLN A 53 0.54 13.72 -9.05
C GLN A 53 -0.61 12.79 -8.64
N GLY A 54 -0.35 11.94 -7.65
CA GLY A 54 -1.34 11.04 -7.07
C GLY A 54 -1.60 11.35 -5.60
N PHE A 55 -2.71 10.84 -5.08
CA PHE A 55 -3.08 10.97 -3.67
C PHE A 55 -3.56 9.63 -3.13
N MET A 56 -3.20 9.35 -1.89
CA MET A 56 -3.68 8.20 -1.12
C MET A 56 -4.28 8.70 0.18
N ARG A 57 -5.47 8.24 0.56
CA ARG A 57 -6.08 8.53 1.86
C ARG A 57 -6.29 7.24 2.62
N LEU A 58 -6.05 7.28 3.92
CA LEU A 58 -6.46 6.26 4.88
C LEU A 58 -7.39 6.87 5.94
N ALA A 59 -8.38 6.12 6.39
CA ALA A 59 -9.26 6.52 7.48
C ALA A 59 -9.76 5.33 8.29
N VAL A 60 -9.77 5.47 9.61
CA VAL A 60 -10.41 4.50 10.51
C VAL A 60 -11.85 4.93 10.73
N VAL A 61 -12.81 4.13 10.26
CA VAL A 61 -14.22 4.57 10.14
C VAL A 61 -15.21 3.77 10.99
N GLY A 62 -14.74 2.74 11.70
CA GLY A 62 -15.57 1.97 12.62
C GLY A 62 -14.79 0.89 13.35
N GLU A 63 -15.42 0.29 14.36
CA GLU A 63 -14.89 -0.85 15.11
C GLU A 63 -15.79 -2.06 14.90
N GLU A 64 -15.19 -3.25 14.88
CA GLU A 64 -15.88 -4.52 14.77
C GLU A 64 -15.01 -5.61 15.41
N LYS A 65 -15.61 -6.74 15.81
CA LYS A 65 -14.83 -7.92 16.16
C LYS A 65 -14.58 -8.74 14.90
N ASP A 66 -13.37 -9.26 14.73
CA ASP A 66 -13.12 -10.19 13.62
C ASP A 66 -13.84 -11.54 13.84
N ALA A 67 -13.78 -12.43 12.85
CA ALA A 67 -14.38 -13.76 12.94
C ALA A 67 -13.83 -14.63 14.09
N LYS A 68 -12.71 -14.25 14.70
CA LYS A 68 -12.08 -14.90 15.85
C LYS A 68 -12.36 -14.18 17.17
N GLY A 69 -13.20 -13.14 17.18
CA GLY A 69 -13.53 -12.36 18.37
C GLY A 69 -12.47 -11.34 18.80
N ARG A 70 -11.45 -11.08 17.99
CA ARG A 70 -10.40 -10.09 18.26
C ARG A 70 -10.88 -8.69 17.93
N ASP A 71 -10.37 -7.69 18.66
CA ASP A 71 -10.65 -6.29 18.35
C ASP A 71 -10.10 -5.89 16.98
N ALA A 72 -10.96 -5.33 16.14
CA ALA A 72 -10.63 -4.90 14.80
C ALA A 72 -11.29 -3.55 14.46
N VAL A 73 -10.76 -2.91 13.44
CA VAL A 73 -11.27 -1.65 12.92
C VAL A 73 -11.43 -1.68 11.42
N TRP A 74 -12.43 -0.95 10.93
CA TRP A 74 -12.61 -0.70 9.52
C TRP A 74 -11.67 0.41 9.07
N VAL A 75 -10.78 0.10 8.13
CA VAL A 75 -9.90 1.05 7.49
C VAL A 75 -10.31 1.22 6.04
N GLU A 76 -10.70 2.43 5.67
CA GLU A 76 -10.89 2.85 4.28
C GLU A 76 -9.55 3.33 3.72
N MET A 77 -9.19 2.85 2.52
CA MET A 77 -8.05 3.31 1.74
C MET A 77 -8.50 3.68 0.33
N GLU A 78 -8.13 4.87 -0.11
CA GLU A 78 -8.55 5.44 -1.39
C GLU A 78 -7.34 5.96 -2.16
N PHE A 79 -7.30 5.75 -3.47
CA PHE A 79 -6.29 6.31 -4.37
C PHE A 79 -6.94 7.21 -5.41
N GLY A 80 -6.30 8.29 -5.82
CA GLY A 80 -6.85 9.18 -6.85
C GLY A 80 -5.88 10.25 -7.33
N LYS A 81 -6.38 11.14 -8.20
CA LYS A 81 -5.60 12.26 -8.78
C LYS A 81 -5.88 13.62 -8.12
N HIS A 82 -6.83 13.66 -7.19
CA HIS A 82 -7.20 14.87 -6.46
C HIS A 82 -7.11 14.60 -4.96
N SER A 83 -6.59 15.55 -4.19
CA SER A 83 -6.40 15.42 -2.73
C SER A 83 -7.69 15.12 -1.97
N GLU A 84 -8.83 15.62 -2.45
CA GLU A 84 -10.14 15.37 -1.86
C GLU A 84 -10.69 13.97 -2.17
N LEU A 85 -10.11 13.29 -3.17
CA LEU A 85 -10.52 11.98 -3.68
C LEU A 85 -11.98 11.94 -4.12
N LYS A 86 -12.47 13.06 -4.68
CA LYS A 86 -13.82 13.14 -5.26
C LYS A 86 -14.06 12.05 -6.29
N ALA A 87 -13.05 11.72 -7.12
CA ALA A 87 -13.03 10.65 -8.11
C ALA A 87 -11.88 9.67 -7.81
N PRO A 88 -12.09 8.69 -6.91
CA PRO A 88 -11.08 7.71 -6.60
C PRO A 88 -10.85 6.81 -7.82
N LEU A 89 -9.60 6.40 -8.03
CA LEU A 89 -9.20 5.41 -9.02
C LEU A 89 -9.34 3.98 -8.46
N ALA A 90 -9.10 3.81 -7.16
CA ALA A 90 -9.24 2.55 -6.45
C ALA A 90 -9.68 2.80 -5.01
N GLN A 91 -10.47 1.87 -4.48
CA GLN A 91 -11.00 1.91 -3.13
C GLN A 91 -10.85 0.55 -2.48
N TYR A 92 -10.40 0.56 -1.23
CA TYR A 92 -10.19 -0.61 -0.40
C TYR A 92 -10.84 -0.38 0.96
N LEU A 93 -11.67 -1.33 1.39
CA LEU A 93 -12.20 -1.34 2.76
C LEU A 93 -11.69 -2.60 3.44
N MET A 94 -10.98 -2.43 4.55
CA MET A 94 -10.28 -3.50 5.24
C MET A 94 -10.79 -3.65 6.68
N LEU A 95 -11.06 -4.88 7.12
CA LEU A 95 -11.22 -5.17 8.54
C LEU A 95 -9.86 -5.57 9.11
N VAL A 96 -9.29 -4.69 9.92
CA VAL A 96 -7.91 -4.77 10.40
C VAL A 96 -7.89 -5.03 11.89
N THR A 97 -7.28 -6.14 12.31
CA THR A 97 -7.12 -6.44 13.75
C THR A 97 -6.14 -5.49 14.41
N ARG A 98 -6.49 -5.02 15.62
CA ARG A 98 -5.69 -4.01 16.33
C ARG A 98 -4.30 -4.51 16.70
N ASP A 99 -4.17 -5.77 17.07
CA ASP A 99 -2.90 -6.33 17.55
C ASP A 99 -1.85 -6.55 16.46
N VAL A 100 -2.27 -6.59 15.19
CA VAL A 100 -1.40 -6.91 14.05
C VAL A 100 -1.25 -5.74 13.08
N GLY A 101 -2.24 -4.83 13.05
CA GLY A 101 -2.23 -3.66 12.18
C GLY A 101 -2.41 -4.00 10.70
N LEU A 102 -1.96 -3.11 9.81
CA LEU A 102 -2.16 -3.18 8.36
C LEU A 102 -1.30 -4.24 7.64
N ARG A 103 -0.68 -5.15 8.38
CA ARG A 103 0.04 -6.29 7.81
C ARG A 103 -0.95 -7.29 7.21
N SER A 104 -0.49 -8.13 6.29
CA SER A 104 -1.35 -9.10 5.59
C SER A 104 -2.07 -10.04 6.57
N GLU A 105 -1.45 -10.40 7.68
CA GLU A 105 -2.03 -11.25 8.73
C GLU A 105 -3.09 -10.53 9.58
N GLY A 106 -3.03 -9.19 9.58
CA GLY A 106 -3.95 -8.34 10.34
C GLY A 106 -5.25 -8.06 9.62
N VAL A 107 -5.26 -8.13 8.29
CA VAL A 107 -6.44 -7.91 7.46
C VAL A 107 -7.25 -9.21 7.36
N THR A 108 -8.44 -9.20 7.96
CA THR A 108 -9.32 -10.38 8.04
C THR A 108 -10.43 -10.38 7.00
N ARG A 109 -10.79 -9.20 6.50
CA ARG A 109 -11.74 -9.00 5.40
C ARG A 109 -11.23 -7.87 4.52
N LEU A 110 -11.43 -8.01 3.22
CA LEU A 110 -11.03 -7.03 2.24
C LEU A 110 -12.17 -6.84 1.24
N PHE A 111 -12.53 -5.59 0.98
CA PHE A 111 -13.39 -5.22 -0.13
C PHE A 111 -12.62 -4.32 -1.07
N VAL A 112 -12.81 -4.52 -2.36
CA VAL A 112 -12.09 -3.78 -3.40
C VAL A 112 -13.06 -3.23 -4.44
N SER A 113 -12.74 -2.06 -4.99
CA SER A 113 -13.41 -1.47 -6.14
C SER A 113 -12.42 -0.66 -6.97
N GLN A 114 -12.74 -0.52 -8.26
CA GLN A 114 -12.09 0.42 -9.17
C GLN A 114 -13.05 1.57 -9.44
N GLY A 115 -12.58 2.80 -9.31
CA GLY A 115 -13.44 3.95 -9.55
C GLY A 115 -14.56 4.07 -8.51
N TYR A 116 -15.77 4.25 -9.04
CA TYR A 116 -17.04 4.28 -8.27
C TYR A 116 -17.84 3.00 -8.40
N GLU A 117 -17.22 1.89 -8.82
CA GLU A 117 -17.92 0.61 -8.85
C GLU A 117 -18.32 0.19 -7.44
N LYS A 118 -19.33 -0.67 -7.34
CA LYS A 118 -19.72 -1.27 -6.06
C LYS A 118 -18.55 -2.09 -5.50
N LEU A 119 -18.25 -1.90 -4.21
CA LEU A 119 -17.28 -2.73 -3.49
C LEU A 119 -17.63 -4.20 -3.59
N GLN A 120 -16.64 -5.04 -3.88
CA GLN A 120 -16.76 -6.49 -3.89
C GLN A 120 -15.91 -7.08 -2.78
N GLU A 121 -16.47 -7.98 -1.98
CA GLU A 121 -15.72 -8.69 -0.95
C GLU A 121 -14.78 -9.70 -1.62
N VAL A 122 -13.52 -9.70 -1.21
CA VAL A 122 -12.54 -10.71 -1.61
C VAL A 122 -12.74 -11.95 -0.73
N GLU A 123 -12.80 -13.12 -1.36
CA GLU A 123 -12.89 -14.38 -0.64
C GLU A 123 -11.65 -14.62 0.24
N GLN A 124 -11.81 -15.33 1.35
CA GLN A 124 -10.76 -15.41 2.38
C GLN A 124 -9.50 -16.14 1.89
N ASP A 125 -9.67 -17.16 1.07
CA ASP A 125 -8.60 -17.90 0.40
C ASP A 125 -7.87 -17.07 -0.66
N ALA A 126 -8.54 -16.04 -1.21
CA ALA A 126 -7.99 -15.10 -2.16
C ALA A 126 -7.13 -14.00 -1.51
N LEU A 127 -7.30 -13.71 -0.21
CA LEU A 127 -6.58 -12.63 0.48
C LEU A 127 -5.05 -12.66 0.31
N PRO A 128 -4.35 -13.81 0.39
CA PRO A 128 -2.90 -13.84 0.22
C PRO A 128 -2.42 -13.38 -1.17
N HIS A 129 -3.26 -13.47 -2.19
CA HIS A 129 -2.94 -12.96 -3.53
C HIS A 129 -2.92 -11.43 -3.55
N PHE A 130 -3.85 -10.78 -2.83
CA PHE A 130 -3.96 -9.32 -2.77
C PHE A 130 -2.99 -8.68 -1.77
N LEU A 131 -2.76 -9.34 -0.64
CA LEU A 131 -1.98 -8.80 0.48
C LEU A 131 -0.55 -9.35 0.54
N GLY A 132 -0.27 -10.38 -0.25
CA GLY A 132 0.94 -11.18 -0.15
C GLY A 132 0.83 -12.30 0.88
N THR A 133 1.72 -13.29 0.76
CA THR A 133 1.80 -14.38 1.72
C THR A 133 2.36 -13.91 3.05
N PRO A 134 1.76 -14.32 4.19
CA PRO A 134 2.33 -14.12 5.51
C PRO A 134 3.78 -14.63 5.54
N LYS A 135 4.70 -13.84 6.09
CA LYS A 135 6.05 -14.36 6.38
C LYS A 135 6.00 -15.03 7.75
N PRO A 136 6.49 -16.27 7.91
CA PRO A 136 6.64 -16.86 9.23
C PRO A 136 7.54 -15.95 10.09
N ASP A 137 7.06 -15.63 11.29
CA ASP A 137 7.75 -14.76 12.23
C ASP A 137 9.20 -15.23 12.43
N ALA A 138 10.15 -14.32 12.19
CA ALA A 138 11.44 -14.45 12.86
C ALA A 138 11.16 -14.35 14.37
N PRO A 139 11.78 -15.21 15.22
CA PRO A 139 11.49 -15.24 16.64
C PRO A 139 11.59 -13.85 17.24
N GLN A 140 10.50 -13.42 17.87
CA GLN A 140 10.38 -12.14 18.59
C GLN A 140 11.32 -12.16 19.80
N GLY A 141 12.60 -11.87 19.56
CA GLY A 141 13.50 -11.41 20.60
C GLY A 141 13.09 -10.02 21.03
N ALA A 142 13.11 -9.76 22.34
CA ALA A 142 12.99 -8.41 22.90
C ALA A 142 13.78 -7.42 22.03
N LEU A 143 13.15 -6.28 21.69
CA LEU A 143 13.79 -5.20 20.93
C LEU A 143 15.23 -5.03 21.42
N PRO A 144 16.25 -5.35 20.60
CA PRO A 144 17.62 -5.06 20.99
C PRO A 144 17.71 -3.54 21.24
N PRO A 145 18.56 -3.10 22.17
CA PRO A 145 18.79 -1.67 22.41
C PRO A 145 19.07 -0.95 21.09
N PRO A 146 18.73 0.35 20.94
CA PRO A 146 18.71 1.05 19.67
C PRO A 146 20.11 1.05 19.04
N THR A 147 20.38 0.08 18.17
CA THR A 147 21.58 0.03 17.37
C THR A 147 21.32 0.79 16.07
N GLU A 148 22.29 1.62 15.66
CA GLU A 148 22.22 2.44 14.45
C GLU A 148 22.03 1.63 13.15
N ARG A 149 22.17 0.29 13.18
CA ARG A 149 22.01 -0.61 12.03
C ARG A 149 21.11 -1.79 12.37
N LEU A 150 19.97 -1.91 11.68
CA LEU A 150 19.15 -3.12 11.67
C LEU A 150 19.58 -3.97 10.45
N SER A 151 19.97 -5.22 10.67
CA SER A 151 20.32 -6.15 9.59
C SER A 151 19.04 -6.64 8.89
N ALA A 152 18.95 -6.43 7.57
CA ALA A 152 17.78 -6.80 6.75
C ALA A 152 18.12 -7.87 5.69
N GLY A 153 19.18 -8.66 5.90
CA GLY A 153 19.70 -9.67 4.98
C GLY A 153 21.20 -9.47 4.72
N PRO A 154 21.87 -10.38 3.98
CA PRO A 154 23.32 -10.33 3.77
C PRO A 154 23.80 -9.04 3.09
N ASP A 155 22.95 -8.44 2.24
CA ASP A 155 23.27 -7.23 1.47
C ASP A 155 22.39 -6.02 1.84
N THR A 156 21.46 -6.13 2.80
CA THR A 156 20.54 -5.03 3.14
C THR A 156 20.78 -4.54 4.56
N SER A 157 20.96 -3.22 4.72
CA SER A 157 21.06 -2.57 6.02
C SER A 157 20.04 -1.46 6.16
N VAL A 158 19.49 -1.29 7.35
CA VAL A 158 18.60 -0.17 7.67
C VAL A 158 19.28 0.66 8.75
N THR A 159 19.52 1.94 8.46
CA THR A 159 20.13 2.88 9.41
C THR A 159 19.04 3.75 10.03
N ARG A 160 19.01 3.84 11.36
CA ARG A 160 18.11 4.76 12.09
C ARG A 160 18.90 6.00 12.50
N GLY A 161 18.41 7.18 12.13
CA GLY A 161 18.96 8.45 12.59
C GLY A 161 18.21 8.99 13.82
N LYS A 162 18.71 10.10 14.36
CA LYS A 162 18.11 10.77 15.52
C LYS A 162 16.81 11.48 15.12
N PRO A 163 15.81 11.56 16.02
CA PRO A 163 14.61 12.38 15.79
C PRO A 163 14.97 13.81 15.38
N ALA A 164 14.34 14.32 14.33
CA ALA A 164 14.55 15.66 13.81
C ALA A 164 13.24 16.29 13.38
N ARG A 165 13.21 17.63 13.32
CA ARG A 165 12.09 18.40 12.77
C ARG A 165 12.12 18.29 11.24
N VAL A 166 11.07 17.74 10.66
CA VAL A 166 10.92 17.55 9.21
C VAL A 166 9.77 18.41 8.74
N MET A 167 10.02 19.29 7.77
CA MET A 167 8.97 20.02 7.09
C MET A 167 8.24 19.07 6.15
N THR A 168 6.92 18.99 6.29
CA THR A 168 6.03 18.26 5.39
C THR A 168 4.98 19.20 4.79
N LEU A 169 4.22 18.74 3.80
CA LEU A 169 3.05 19.47 3.28
C LEU A 169 1.99 19.72 4.37
N ALA A 170 1.90 18.85 5.39
CA ALA A 170 1.02 19.02 6.55
C ALA A 170 1.60 19.96 7.64
N GLY A 171 2.76 20.57 7.40
CA GLY A 171 3.50 21.35 8.39
C GLY A 171 4.72 20.61 8.95
N THR A 172 5.30 21.13 10.02
CA THR A 172 6.52 20.56 10.60
C THR A 172 6.21 19.55 11.71
N VAL A 173 6.67 18.31 11.52
CA VAL A 173 6.54 17.21 12.50
C VAL A 173 7.91 16.76 13.01
N THR A 174 7.95 16.13 14.18
CA THR A 174 9.16 15.45 14.67
C THR A 174 9.16 14.01 14.17
N ALA A 175 10.20 13.61 13.44
CA ALA A 175 10.27 12.28 12.84
C ALA A 175 11.65 11.64 12.99
N GLU A 176 11.67 10.32 13.13
CA GLU A 176 12.87 9.49 13.07
C GLU A 176 13.17 9.13 11.61
N PRO A 177 14.31 9.59 11.04
CA PRO A 177 14.71 9.21 9.70
C PRO A 177 15.26 7.79 9.70
N MET A 178 14.83 7.02 8.71
CA MET A 178 15.24 5.64 8.46
C MET A 178 15.76 5.56 7.03
N GLU A 179 16.95 5.01 6.86
CA GLU A 179 17.58 4.84 5.54
C GLU A 179 17.84 3.36 5.27
N VAL A 180 17.21 2.83 4.22
CA VAL A 180 17.44 1.47 3.74
C VAL A 180 18.49 1.51 2.66
N ARG A 181 19.54 0.70 2.82
CA ARG A 181 20.60 0.52 1.85
C ARG A 181 20.66 -0.92 1.39
N TYR A 182 20.81 -1.11 0.09
CA TYR A 182 21.25 -2.38 -0.49
C TYR A 182 22.70 -2.21 -0.93
N ARG A 183 23.60 -2.97 -0.30
CA ARG A 183 25.05 -2.79 -0.34
C ARG A 183 25.43 -1.38 0.12
N GLN A 184 25.73 -0.49 -0.82
CA GLN A 184 26.03 0.93 -0.57
C GLN A 184 25.02 1.89 -1.22
N LEU A 185 24.03 1.37 -1.95
CA LEU A 185 23.01 2.18 -2.61
C LEU A 185 21.86 2.45 -1.65
N VAL A 186 21.49 3.72 -1.49
CA VAL A 186 20.26 4.10 -0.77
C VAL A 186 19.07 3.76 -1.64
N VAL A 187 18.30 2.77 -1.22
CA VAL A 187 17.12 2.30 -1.97
C VAL A 187 15.85 3.01 -1.52
N LYS A 188 15.76 3.35 -0.22
CA LYS A 188 14.56 3.95 0.38
C LYS A 188 14.94 4.79 1.59
N ARG A 189 14.31 5.95 1.73
CA ARG A 189 14.33 6.77 2.94
C ARG A 189 12.91 6.94 3.43
N TYR A 190 12.70 6.90 4.74
CA TYR A 190 11.39 7.19 5.31
C TYR A 190 11.53 7.84 6.67
N TRP A 191 10.55 8.66 7.02
CA TRP A 191 10.51 9.43 8.25
C TRP A 191 9.30 8.99 9.05
N VAL A 192 9.54 8.38 10.20
CA VAL A 192 8.49 7.84 11.07
C VAL A 192 8.15 8.88 12.13
N SER A 193 6.88 9.27 12.22
CA SER A 193 6.37 10.21 13.22
C SER A 193 5.05 9.72 13.78
N ARG A 194 4.94 9.67 15.12
CA ARG A 194 3.69 9.35 15.83
C ARG A 194 2.65 10.49 15.73
N GLU A 195 3.06 11.67 15.27
CA GLU A 195 2.15 12.79 15.05
C GLU A 195 1.23 12.53 13.83
N VAL A 196 1.66 11.67 12.90
CA VAL A 196 0.86 11.28 11.73
C VAL A 196 0.07 10.00 12.04
N PRO A 197 -1.27 9.99 11.91
CA PRO A 197 -2.06 8.83 12.30
C PRO A 197 -1.93 7.66 11.32
N ILE A 198 -2.41 6.48 11.75
CA ILE A 198 -2.54 5.23 10.99
C ILE A 198 -1.20 4.58 10.58
N LEU A 199 -0.39 5.24 9.75
CA LEU A 199 0.89 4.69 9.26
C LEU A 199 2.11 5.21 10.01
N HIS A 200 1.96 6.25 10.84
CA HIS A 200 3.07 6.96 11.48
C HIS A 200 4.14 7.41 10.48
N LEU A 201 3.76 7.69 9.23
CA LEU A 201 4.67 8.00 8.14
C LEU A 201 4.57 9.48 7.80
N ALA A 202 5.63 10.24 8.02
CA ALA A 202 5.68 11.65 7.61
C ALA A 202 6.05 11.76 6.12
N LYS A 203 7.03 10.98 5.69
CA LYS A 203 7.53 10.99 4.32
C LYS A 203 8.21 9.67 3.97
N ILE A 204 8.19 9.31 2.70
CA ILE A 204 9.00 8.24 2.12
C ILE A 204 9.53 8.70 0.76
N GLU A 205 10.77 8.35 0.46
CA GLU A 205 11.45 8.62 -0.80
C GLU A 205 12.09 7.33 -1.31
N PHE A 206 12.06 7.15 -2.62
CA PHE A 206 12.76 6.10 -3.36
C PHE A 206 13.71 6.77 -4.34
N PRO A 207 14.93 7.12 -3.89
CA PRO A 207 15.88 7.88 -4.70
C PRO A 207 16.14 7.30 -6.10
N PRO A 208 16.26 5.98 -6.30
CA PRO A 208 16.56 5.41 -7.61
C PRO A 208 15.50 5.71 -8.69
N ILE A 209 14.23 5.87 -8.30
CA ILE A 209 13.11 6.11 -9.21
C ILE A 209 12.51 7.51 -9.05
N GLN A 210 13.15 8.38 -8.26
CA GLN A 210 12.70 9.75 -7.99
C GLN A 210 11.23 9.84 -7.53
N TYR A 211 10.78 8.81 -6.81
CA TYR A 211 9.43 8.75 -6.28
C TYR A 211 9.43 9.19 -4.82
N ALA A 212 8.42 9.96 -4.43
CA ALA A 212 8.22 10.38 -3.06
C ALA A 212 6.74 10.29 -2.69
N MET A 213 6.47 9.98 -1.43
CA MET A 213 5.15 10.10 -0.86
C MET A 213 5.25 10.83 0.48
N GLU A 214 4.43 11.85 0.69
CA GLU A 214 4.54 12.77 1.81
C GLU A 214 3.18 13.05 2.42
N VAL A 215 3.12 13.16 3.75
CA VAL A 215 1.90 13.52 4.46
C VAL A 215 1.47 14.93 4.05
N ARG A 216 0.21 15.06 3.62
CA ARG A 216 -0.36 16.32 3.16
C ARG A 216 -1.34 16.90 4.15
N ASP A 217 -2.32 16.09 4.57
CA ASP A 217 -3.38 16.49 5.47
C ASP A 217 -3.66 15.31 6.42
N HIS A 218 -4.05 15.59 7.65
CA HIS A 218 -4.53 14.57 8.59
C HIS A 218 -5.47 15.20 9.61
N GLY A 219 -6.27 14.39 10.28
CA GLY A 219 -7.18 14.89 11.30
C GLY A 219 -8.04 13.81 11.92
N VAL A 220 -9.09 14.29 12.59
CA VAL A 220 -10.12 13.47 13.25
C VAL A 220 -11.46 13.65 12.52
N ASP A 221 -12.52 12.99 13.01
CA ASP A 221 -13.89 13.04 12.49
C ASP A 221 -14.11 12.47 11.07
N ALA A 222 -13.27 11.50 10.67
CA ALA A 222 -13.51 10.70 9.48
C ALA A 222 -14.87 9.99 9.56
N ARG A 223 -15.65 10.13 8.48
CA ARG A 223 -16.89 9.39 8.28
C ARG A 223 -16.68 8.35 7.19
N PRO A 224 -17.37 7.19 7.26
CA PRO A 224 -17.36 6.22 6.18
C PRO A 224 -17.77 6.88 4.86
N ARG A 225 -16.95 6.71 3.83
CA ARG A 225 -17.24 7.14 2.45
C ARG A 225 -17.67 5.98 1.57
N MET A 226 -17.31 4.76 1.96
CA MET A 226 -17.59 3.54 1.21
C MET A 226 -18.83 2.83 1.74
N VAL A 227 -19.64 2.32 0.82
CA VAL A 227 -20.83 1.52 1.17
C VAL A 227 -20.44 0.05 1.16
N ARG A 228 -20.57 -0.62 2.31
CA ARG A 228 -20.34 -2.07 2.42
C ARG A 228 -21.34 -2.82 1.53
N PRO A 229 -20.89 -3.82 0.76
CA PRO A 229 -21.81 -4.68 0.03
C PRO A 229 -22.66 -5.50 0.98
N SER A 230 -23.79 -5.98 0.48
CA SER A 230 -24.68 -6.89 1.18
C SER A 230 -23.99 -8.23 1.42
N PRO A 231 -24.26 -8.93 2.54
CA PRO A 231 -23.71 -10.27 2.78
C PRO A 231 -24.00 -11.29 1.67
N ASN A 232 -25.05 -11.08 0.88
CA ASN A 232 -25.45 -11.95 -0.22
C ASN A 232 -24.83 -11.56 -1.58
N ASP A 233 -24.03 -10.49 -1.64
CA ASP A 233 -23.36 -10.09 -2.87
C ASP A 233 -22.28 -11.12 -3.25
N LYS A 234 -22.11 -11.35 -4.55
CA LYS A 234 -21.09 -12.27 -5.05
C LYS A 234 -19.69 -11.81 -4.61
N LYS A 235 -18.96 -12.72 -3.96
CA LYS A 235 -17.56 -12.50 -3.59
C LYS A 235 -16.64 -12.69 -4.80
N MET A 236 -15.53 -11.96 -4.78
CA MET A 236 -14.45 -12.11 -5.74
C MET A 236 -13.62 -13.34 -5.34
N THR A 237 -13.63 -14.34 -6.21
CA THR A 237 -12.89 -15.60 -6.04
C THR A 237 -11.65 -15.58 -6.93
N LEU A 238 -10.59 -16.29 -6.55
CA LEU A 238 -9.48 -16.58 -7.48
C LEU A 238 -9.95 -17.70 -8.42
N GLY A 239 -10.35 -17.35 -9.63
CA GLY A 239 -10.47 -18.36 -10.68
C GLY A 239 -9.09 -18.89 -11.06
N THR A 240 -8.99 -20.15 -11.49
CA THR A 240 -7.97 -20.57 -12.47
C THR A 240 -7.94 -19.50 -13.56
N GLU A 241 -6.77 -19.09 -14.05
CA GLU A 241 -6.52 -17.86 -14.87
C GLU A 241 -7.56 -17.53 -15.97
N GLU A 242 -8.35 -18.50 -16.41
CA GLU A 242 -9.47 -18.38 -17.34
C GLU A 242 -10.73 -17.64 -16.85
N GLN A 243 -10.91 -17.38 -15.55
CA GLN A 243 -12.15 -16.75 -15.02
C GLN A 243 -11.99 -15.33 -14.45
N LEU A 244 -10.82 -14.72 -14.64
CA LEU A 244 -10.73 -13.28 -14.51
C LEU A 244 -11.72 -12.64 -15.52
N PRO A 245 -12.58 -11.67 -15.12
CA PRO A 245 -13.41 -10.93 -16.07
C PRO A 245 -12.53 -10.46 -17.22
N SER A 246 -13.01 -10.45 -18.46
CA SER A 246 -12.17 -10.23 -19.66
C SER A 246 -11.24 -9.00 -19.57
N ARG A 247 -11.61 -8.01 -18.75
CA ARG A 247 -10.82 -6.81 -18.41
C ARG A 247 -9.58 -7.03 -17.52
N PHE A 248 -9.38 -8.25 -17.00
CA PHE A 248 -8.28 -8.66 -16.13
C PHE A 248 -7.44 -9.80 -16.75
N LYS A 249 -7.84 -10.34 -17.91
CA LYS A 249 -7.04 -11.34 -18.62
C LYS A 249 -5.88 -10.65 -19.33
N PHE A 250 -4.65 -11.04 -18.98
CA PHE A 250 -3.45 -10.62 -19.69
C PHE A 250 -3.46 -11.20 -21.11
N GLN A 251 -3.47 -10.36 -22.14
CA GLN A 251 -3.08 -10.79 -23.48
C GLN A 251 -1.56 -10.69 -23.56
N SER A 252 -0.89 -11.82 -23.75
CA SER A 252 0.53 -11.83 -24.12
C SER A 252 0.71 -10.96 -25.37
N PRO A 253 1.72 -10.08 -25.41
CA PRO A 253 2.03 -9.36 -26.63
C PRO A 253 2.31 -10.39 -27.73
N ALA A 254 1.63 -10.24 -28.86
CA ALA A 254 1.88 -11.05 -30.03
C ALA A 254 3.37 -10.95 -30.38
N GLU A 255 4.03 -12.10 -30.49
CA GLU A 255 5.35 -12.21 -31.10
C GLU A 255 5.27 -11.48 -32.44
N THR A 256 5.89 -10.31 -32.49
CA THR A 256 6.05 -9.58 -33.73
C THR A 256 7.26 -10.24 -34.39
N ASP A 257 6.99 -11.19 -35.28
CA ASP A 257 7.98 -11.70 -36.22
C ASP A 257 8.54 -10.51 -37.00
N SER A 258 9.68 -10.00 -36.56
CA SER A 258 10.47 -9.04 -37.32
C SER A 258 11.33 -9.82 -38.31
N GLU A 259 10.69 -10.34 -39.36
CA GLU A 259 11.36 -10.69 -40.60
C GLU A 259 11.75 -9.38 -41.30
N SER A 260 13.00 -8.96 -41.12
CA SER A 260 13.63 -7.98 -42.01
C SER A 260 15.14 -8.07 -41.91
N LYS A 261 15.73 -8.80 -42.84
CA LYS A 261 16.97 -8.47 -43.55
C LYS A 261 17.24 -9.55 -44.57
N ASP A 262 17.05 -9.20 -45.83
CA ASP A 262 18.09 -9.31 -46.87
C ASP A 262 17.46 -9.00 -48.21
N ASN A 263 17.81 -7.84 -48.77
CA ASN A 263 17.91 -7.62 -50.22
C ASN A 263 18.50 -6.23 -50.50
N LEU A 264 19.80 -6.23 -50.76
CA LEU A 264 20.53 -5.38 -51.70
C LEU A 264 21.77 -6.21 -52.07
N PRO A 265 22.19 -6.27 -53.35
CA PRO A 265 22.44 -5.10 -54.20
C PRO A 265 21.53 -4.94 -55.42
#